data_AF-A0ABD3WGK1-F1
#
_entry.id   AF-A0ABD3WGK1-F1
#
_cell.length_a   1.000
_cell.length_b   1.000
_cell.length_c   1.000
_cell.angle_alpha   90.00
_cell.angle_beta   90.00
_cell.angle_gamma   90.00
#
_symmetry.space_group_name_H-M   'P 1'
#
loop_
_entity.id
_entity.type
_entity.pdbx_description
1 polymer ?
#
loop_
_entity_poly.entity_id
_entity_poly.type
_entity_poly.pdbx_seq_one_letter_code
_entity_poly.pdbx_strand_id
1 'polypeptide(L)'
;MATKKTSLETERYIDQVQNEWPKTGRHILAQYDTETIVVYQAFRPEIATFAVENGKFGGSYYNFDRMSWIKTNFLWMMYRSGWATKPGQDRILAVRITLEGFDEILKTSHEAQHIQGQKRPDRCDLVRLQWDPDHDPCGNKESRRAIQLGLRGDILRKFNENWIRDIIDITDFVKEQHVLVVQNDLNSLRTPKERVYIPSDQELLQHIRLGDDDDHKTAQRSREIEIGEKVKMLTLNSNKCCEYENKVGSGVDDNSLSKSQVILCLGGAFNPVHTRHVMALVVAKRWLEDNTNYEVVAGRLAVAPDGYVLGKMKKKNAKCMKAEHRIRLCELSCKDDNEWIKPFPKPIGSAFECGMKTKYDLEHNKNCKDLQIAVIIGADRAIDRRGHAKWHREYSHITLCIGRQGETGQVISKFEEDKISGKVKHSRFFVVPDELDNVSSTVVRSVLKDIDDAKSADEKSKIVECLVKDGFINSSSAEYIISMEDDLYLS
;
A
#
# COMPACT_ATOMS: atom_id res chain seq x y z
N MET A 1 25.12 18.35 31.61
CA MET A 1 25.39 16.90 31.62
C MET A 1 25.11 16.39 30.23
N ALA A 2 26.10 15.81 29.53
CA ALA A 2 25.88 15.23 28.22
C ALA A 2 24.98 13.99 28.38
N THR A 3 23.74 14.07 27.89
CA THR A 3 22.84 12.92 27.79
C THR A 3 23.52 11.86 26.95
N LYS A 4 23.84 10.72 27.57
CA LYS A 4 24.40 9.56 26.91
C LYS A 4 23.39 9.13 25.84
N LYS A 5 23.71 9.36 24.56
CA LYS A 5 22.85 8.96 23.44
C LYS A 5 22.71 7.44 23.50
N THR A 6 21.57 6.96 23.97
CA THR A 6 21.35 5.53 24.22
C THR A 6 21.24 4.82 22.89
N SER A 7 22.20 3.96 22.57
CA SER A 7 22.23 3.20 21.32
C SER A 7 20.99 2.32 21.15
N LEU A 8 20.51 2.16 19.92
CA LEU A 8 19.49 1.16 19.58
C LEU A 8 20.07 -0.24 19.81
N GLU A 9 19.35 -1.08 20.56
CA GLU A 9 19.83 -2.44 20.86
C GLU A 9 19.39 -3.35 19.72
N THR A 10 20.26 -4.25 19.28
CA THR A 10 19.97 -5.13 18.14
C THR A 10 20.27 -6.58 18.46
N GLU A 11 19.42 -7.47 17.96
CA GLU A 11 19.46 -8.92 18.12
C GLU A 11 19.24 -9.58 16.75
N ARG A 12 19.71 -10.82 16.56
CA ARG A 12 19.51 -11.51 15.29
C ARG A 12 18.02 -11.70 15.04
N TYR A 13 17.57 -11.40 13.81
CA TYR A 13 16.18 -11.53 13.41
C TYR A 13 15.63 -12.94 13.70
N ILE A 14 16.39 -13.97 13.33
CA ILE A 14 16.01 -15.37 13.54
C ILE A 14 15.79 -15.74 15.01
N ASP A 15 16.59 -15.20 15.92
CA ASP A 15 16.49 -15.50 17.35
C ASP A 15 15.22 -14.88 17.94
N GLN A 16 14.87 -13.67 17.51
CA GLN A 16 13.67 -12.97 17.95
C GLN A 16 12.40 -13.66 17.44
N VAL A 17 12.34 -13.99 16.15
CA VAL A 17 11.18 -14.68 15.57
C VAL A 17 10.94 -16.05 16.19
N GLN A 18 12.01 -16.79 16.46
CA GLN A 18 11.90 -18.15 16.97
C GLN A 18 11.51 -18.20 18.45
N ASN A 19 12.03 -17.27 19.26
CA ASN A 19 11.96 -17.39 20.72
C ASN A 19 11.05 -16.35 21.40
N GLU A 20 10.82 -15.20 20.78
CA GLU A 20 10.30 -14.01 21.48
C GLU A 20 9.01 -13.48 20.84
N TRP A 21 8.92 -13.51 19.51
CA TRP A 21 7.81 -12.89 18.82
C TRP A 21 6.61 -13.84 18.70
N PRO A 22 5.39 -13.34 18.98
CA PRO A 22 4.18 -14.12 18.81
C PRO A 22 3.96 -14.46 17.34
N LYS A 23 3.29 -15.58 17.06
CA LYS A 23 3.01 -16.04 15.69
C LYS A 23 1.74 -15.42 15.11
N THR A 24 0.75 -15.13 15.95
CA THR A 24 -0.58 -14.64 15.55
C THR A 24 -1.07 -13.58 16.54
N GLY A 25 -2.13 -12.87 16.16
CA GLY A 25 -2.81 -11.90 17.03
C GLY A 25 -2.26 -10.48 16.94
N ARG A 26 -2.91 -9.56 17.64
CA ARG A 26 -2.55 -8.13 17.69
C ARG A 26 -1.52 -7.85 18.77
N HIS A 27 -0.32 -7.39 18.38
CA HIS A 27 0.78 -7.16 19.33
C HIS A 27 1.49 -5.84 19.11
N ILE A 28 1.87 -5.18 20.19
CA ILE A 28 2.77 -4.03 20.15
C ILE A 28 4.19 -4.56 20.31
N LEU A 29 4.83 -4.91 19.20
CA LEU A 29 6.27 -5.19 19.19
C LEU A 29 7.02 -3.86 19.20
N ALA A 30 7.93 -3.70 20.16
CA ALA A 30 8.73 -2.50 20.33
C ALA A 30 10.02 -2.78 21.13
N GLN A 31 11.04 -1.94 20.96
CA GLN A 31 12.11 -1.82 21.94
C GLN A 31 11.66 -0.83 23.02
N TYR A 32 11.62 -1.24 24.29
CA TYR A 32 11.22 -0.40 25.42
C TYR A 32 11.99 -0.77 26.68
N ASP A 33 12.01 0.16 27.63
CA ASP A 33 12.54 -0.02 28.99
C ASP A 33 11.52 0.48 30.02
N THR A 34 11.94 0.72 31.27
CA THR A 34 11.03 1.15 32.35
C THR A 34 10.49 2.57 32.17
N GLU A 35 11.07 3.38 31.28
CA GLU A 35 10.74 4.80 31.11
C GLU A 35 10.30 5.15 29.68
N THR A 36 10.79 4.43 28.69
CA THR A 36 10.66 4.80 27.28
C THR A 36 10.33 3.64 26.35
N ILE A 37 9.73 3.98 25.21
CA ILE A 37 9.49 3.08 24.08
C ILE A 37 10.02 3.72 22.79
N VAL A 38 10.53 2.89 21.88
CA VAL A 38 10.98 3.33 20.55
C VAL A 38 9.84 3.20 19.55
N VAL A 39 9.63 4.27 18.78
CA VAL A 39 8.75 4.29 17.62
C VAL A 39 9.53 4.76 16.40
N TYR A 40 9.18 4.22 15.24
CA TYR A 40 9.85 4.53 13.99
C TYR A 40 9.04 5.49 13.14
N GLN A 41 9.75 6.39 12.46
CA GLN A 41 9.21 7.27 11.42
C GLN A 41 10.18 7.32 10.23
N ALA A 42 9.66 7.58 9.03
CA ALA A 42 10.45 7.72 7.82
C ALA A 42 10.15 9.06 7.14
N PHE A 43 11.20 9.80 6.78
CA PHE A 43 11.09 11.14 6.22
C PHE A 43 12.17 11.39 5.15
N ARG A 44 12.04 12.55 4.49
CA ARG A 44 13.09 13.14 3.64
C ARG A 44 14.26 13.68 4.48
N PRO A 45 15.45 13.88 3.88
CA PRO A 45 16.65 14.32 4.59
C PRO A 45 16.47 15.59 5.43
N GLU A 46 15.77 16.59 4.91
CA GLU A 46 15.63 17.89 5.57
C GLU A 46 14.89 17.78 6.91
N ILE A 47 13.86 16.94 6.97
CA ILE A 47 13.10 16.70 8.21
C ILE A 47 13.94 15.87 9.17
N ALA A 48 14.60 14.83 8.68
CA ALA A 48 15.40 13.93 9.51
C ALA A 48 16.60 14.65 10.14
N THR A 49 17.35 15.41 9.35
CA THR A 49 18.47 16.22 9.82
C THR A 49 18.01 17.21 10.89
N PHE A 50 16.94 17.97 10.62
CA PHE A 50 16.40 18.90 11.60
C PHE A 50 16.01 18.19 12.91
N ALA A 51 15.32 17.05 12.80
CA ALA A 51 14.82 16.30 13.94
C ALA A 51 15.98 15.81 14.84
N VAL A 52 17.03 15.24 14.23
CA VAL A 52 18.20 14.73 14.95
C VAL A 52 19.00 15.84 15.60
N GLU A 53 19.17 16.98 14.92
CA GLU A 53 19.93 18.13 15.44
C GLU A 53 19.21 18.83 16.60
N ASN A 54 17.88 18.91 16.55
CA ASN A 54 17.08 19.66 17.52
C ASN A 54 16.43 18.78 18.58
N GLY A 55 16.52 17.45 18.46
CA GLY A 55 15.85 16.49 19.34
C GLY A 55 14.32 16.54 19.24
N LYS A 56 13.77 17.17 18.20
CA LYS A 56 12.34 17.32 17.93
C LYS A 56 12.09 17.67 16.47
N PHE A 57 10.93 17.31 15.95
CA PHE A 57 10.48 17.68 14.61
C PHE A 57 10.15 19.18 14.50
N GLY A 58 10.38 19.73 13.31
CA GLY A 58 10.18 21.14 13.00
C GLY A 58 10.86 21.53 11.69
N GLY A 59 11.11 22.83 11.52
CA GLY A 59 11.65 23.39 10.28
C GLY A 59 10.59 23.58 9.20
N SER A 60 10.97 24.20 8.08
CA SER A 60 10.06 24.57 6.99
C SER A 60 9.43 23.38 6.26
N TYR A 61 10.02 22.19 6.37
CA TYR A 61 9.55 20.98 5.69
C TYR A 61 8.61 20.11 6.53
N TYR A 62 8.53 20.33 7.85
CA TYR A 62 7.65 19.57 8.74
C TYR A 62 6.37 20.35 9.03
N ASN A 63 5.21 19.73 8.78
CA ASN A 63 3.91 20.37 8.93
C ASN A 63 3.09 19.68 10.02
N PHE A 64 2.83 20.40 11.13
CA PHE A 64 2.05 19.93 12.27
C PHE A 64 0.55 19.79 11.99
N ASP A 65 0.04 20.37 10.91
CA ASP A 65 -1.36 20.22 10.51
C ASP A 65 -1.62 18.92 9.75
N ARG A 66 -0.54 18.25 9.30
CA ARG A 66 -0.59 16.92 8.68
C ARG A 66 -0.53 15.83 9.74
N MET A 67 -1.21 14.72 9.45
CA MET A 67 -1.10 13.49 10.22
C MET A 67 0.34 12.97 10.15
N SER A 68 0.94 12.67 11.31
CA SER A 68 2.25 12.03 11.44
C SER A 68 2.06 10.61 11.95
N TRP A 69 2.57 9.63 11.20
CA TRP A 69 2.40 8.22 11.54
C TRP A 69 3.62 7.69 12.29
N ILE A 70 3.37 7.00 13.39
CA ILE A 70 4.37 6.26 14.15
C ILE A 70 4.10 4.74 14.07
N LYS A 71 5.16 3.94 14.07
CA LYS A 71 5.09 2.47 14.15
C LYS A 71 5.97 2.00 15.28
N THR A 72 5.54 1.03 16.07
CA THR A 72 6.42 0.47 17.10
C THR A 72 7.35 -0.61 16.56
N ASN A 73 6.96 -1.27 15.45
CA ASN A 73 7.69 -2.39 14.86
C ASN A 73 8.59 -1.94 13.69
N PHE A 74 9.84 -2.42 13.72
CA PHE A 74 10.88 -2.09 12.76
C PHE A 74 10.59 -2.62 11.35
N LEU A 75 10.24 -3.91 11.21
CA LEU A 75 10.02 -4.52 9.90
C LEU A 75 8.79 -3.96 9.20
N TRP A 76 7.75 -3.61 9.96
CA TRP A 76 6.63 -2.84 9.45
C TRP A 76 7.08 -1.47 8.89
N MET A 77 8.01 -0.79 9.56
CA MET A 77 8.60 0.43 9.00
C MET A 77 9.46 0.16 7.75
N MET A 78 10.21 -0.94 7.72
CA MET A 78 11.07 -1.29 6.59
C MET A 78 10.23 -1.62 5.35
N TYR A 79 9.16 -2.38 5.51
CA TYR A 79 8.19 -2.60 4.43
C TYR A 79 7.62 -1.27 3.91
N ARG A 80 7.24 -0.36 4.81
CA ARG A 80 6.60 0.91 4.41
C ARG A 80 7.55 1.88 3.72
N SER A 81 8.79 1.99 4.19
CA SER A 81 9.84 2.81 3.58
C SER A 81 10.57 2.12 2.42
N GLY A 82 10.35 0.81 2.22
CA GLY A 82 11.12 0.00 1.28
C GLY A 82 12.60 -0.03 1.67
N TRP A 83 12.91 -0.29 2.94
CA TRP A 83 14.28 -0.27 3.44
C TRP A 83 15.02 1.05 3.14
N ALA A 84 14.34 2.18 3.37
CA ALA A 84 14.83 3.53 3.08
C ALA A 84 15.13 3.83 1.60
N THR A 85 14.57 3.06 0.65
CA THR A 85 14.75 3.31 -0.79
C THR A 85 13.63 4.15 -1.41
N LYS A 86 12.49 4.32 -0.74
CA LYS A 86 11.35 5.07 -1.30
C LYS A 86 11.58 6.60 -1.19
N PRO A 87 11.32 7.36 -2.28
CA PRO A 87 11.44 8.81 -2.26
C PRO A 87 10.61 9.46 -1.15
N GLY A 88 11.24 10.36 -0.37
CA GLY A 88 10.60 11.07 0.75
C GLY A 88 10.42 10.24 2.03
N GLN A 89 10.92 9.00 2.04
CA GLN A 89 11.00 8.09 3.19
C GLN A 89 12.39 7.43 3.25
N ASP A 90 13.40 8.16 2.78
CA ASP A 90 14.78 7.72 2.59
C ASP A 90 15.65 7.90 3.84
N ARG A 91 15.10 8.49 4.91
CA ARG A 91 15.70 8.53 6.24
C ARG A 91 14.80 7.86 7.26
N ILE A 92 15.37 6.94 8.04
CA ILE A 92 14.66 6.20 9.08
C ILE A 92 15.10 6.70 10.45
N LEU A 93 14.13 7.16 11.22
CA LEU A 93 14.33 7.66 12.57
C LEU A 93 13.77 6.66 13.59
N ALA A 94 14.61 6.25 14.53
CA ALA A 94 14.18 5.66 15.79
C ALA A 94 13.95 6.79 16.80
N VAL A 95 12.70 7.04 17.14
CA VAL A 95 12.27 8.10 18.05
C VAL A 95 11.94 7.45 19.39
N ARG A 96 12.71 7.77 20.42
CA ARG A 96 12.46 7.30 21.78
C ARG A 96 11.51 8.27 22.46
N ILE A 97 10.37 7.78 22.93
CA ILE A 97 9.36 8.57 23.63
C ILE A 97 9.08 8.02 25.02
N THR A 98 8.51 8.82 25.91
CA THR A 98 8.07 8.36 27.24
C THR A 98 6.97 7.30 27.12
N LEU A 99 6.99 6.32 28.03
CA LEU A 99 5.88 5.36 28.17
C LEU A 99 4.56 6.06 28.49
N GLU A 100 4.58 7.06 29.39
CA GLU A 100 3.40 7.87 29.72
C GLU A 100 2.78 8.52 28.46
N GLY A 101 3.62 9.10 27.60
CA GLY A 101 3.17 9.72 26.37
C GLY A 101 2.62 8.70 25.37
N PHE A 102 3.25 7.53 25.28
CA PHE A 102 2.75 6.44 24.44
C PHE A 102 1.41 5.90 24.94
N ASP A 103 1.23 5.73 26.26
CA ASP A 103 -0.03 5.31 26.85
C ASP A 103 -1.13 6.36 26.63
N GLU A 104 -0.83 7.67 26.72
CA GLU A 104 -1.78 8.73 26.38
C GLU A 104 -2.18 8.67 24.89
N ILE A 105 -1.24 8.37 23.99
CA ILE A 105 -1.53 8.15 22.56
C ILE A 105 -2.48 6.96 22.38
N LEU A 106 -2.23 5.83 23.05
CA LEU A 106 -3.09 4.66 22.95
C LEU A 106 -4.49 4.93 23.53
N LYS A 107 -4.58 5.61 24.69
CA LYS A 107 -5.85 5.96 25.35
C LYS A 107 -6.72 6.89 24.51
N THR A 108 -6.10 7.81 23.77
CA THR A 108 -6.80 8.77 22.90
C THR A 108 -7.05 8.23 21.49
N SER A 109 -6.73 6.96 21.26
CA SER A 109 -6.83 6.34 19.93
C SER A 109 -8.20 5.77 19.60
N HIS A 110 -8.50 5.61 18.31
CA HIS A 110 -9.70 4.95 17.82
C HIS A 110 -9.38 4.05 16.63
N GLU A 111 -9.93 2.83 16.62
CA GLU A 111 -9.72 1.88 15.52
C GLU A 111 -10.46 2.37 14.26
N ALA A 112 -9.72 2.50 13.15
CA ALA A 112 -10.25 3.06 11.91
C ALA A 112 -11.38 2.22 11.24
N GLN A 113 -11.72 1.04 11.77
CA GLN A 113 -12.60 0.06 11.10
C GLN A 113 -13.83 -0.40 11.90
N HIS A 114 -14.21 0.24 13.00
CA HIS A 114 -15.43 -0.16 13.73
C HIS A 114 -16.37 1.01 14.03
N ILE A 115 -17.00 1.56 12.99
CA ILE A 115 -18.27 2.28 13.17
C ILE A 115 -19.24 1.92 12.04
N GLN A 116 -19.87 0.75 12.13
CA GLN A 116 -21.17 0.57 11.49
C GLN A 116 -22.21 1.34 12.32
N GLY A 117 -22.78 2.41 11.75
CA GLY A 117 -24.04 2.96 12.26
C GLY A 117 -23.99 4.01 13.37
N GLN A 118 -22.82 4.48 13.84
CA GLN A 118 -22.73 5.69 14.68
C GLN A 118 -22.11 6.85 13.91
N LYS A 119 -22.55 8.08 14.20
CA LYS A 119 -21.94 9.31 13.67
C LYS A 119 -20.44 9.29 13.99
N ARG A 120 -19.59 9.62 13.01
CA ARG A 120 -18.16 9.88 13.25
C ARG A 120 -18.05 10.84 14.45
N PRO A 121 -17.26 10.54 15.49
CA PRO A 121 -16.95 11.55 16.48
C PRO A 121 -16.31 12.73 15.75
N ASP A 122 -16.91 13.90 15.97
CA ASP A 122 -16.68 15.14 15.22
C ASP A 122 -15.35 15.82 15.60
N ARG A 123 -14.29 15.05 15.86
CA ARG A 123 -13.06 15.60 16.47
C ARG A 123 -11.84 15.25 15.63
N CYS A 124 -11.22 16.30 15.09
CA CYS A 124 -9.92 16.27 14.42
C CYS A 124 -8.74 15.93 15.35
N ASP A 125 -9.00 15.63 16.62
CA ASP A 125 -8.00 15.54 17.69
C ASP A 125 -7.72 14.10 18.18
N LEU A 126 -8.39 13.09 17.63
CA LEU A 126 -8.21 11.70 18.07
C LEU A 126 -7.11 10.97 17.29
N VAL A 127 -6.32 10.15 17.98
CA VAL A 127 -5.27 9.33 17.37
C VAL A 127 -5.92 8.23 16.52
N ARG A 128 -5.48 8.08 15.27
CA ARG A 128 -5.98 7.02 14.39
C ARG A 128 -5.20 5.73 14.62
N LEU A 129 -5.86 4.69 15.13
CA LEU A 129 -5.26 3.37 15.34
C LEU A 129 -5.57 2.43 14.19
N GLN A 130 -4.55 1.74 13.70
CA GLN A 130 -4.66 0.68 12.69
C GLN A 130 -3.83 -0.54 13.09
N TRP A 131 -4.45 -1.71 12.98
CA TRP A 131 -3.79 -3.01 13.05
C TRP A 131 -3.56 -3.52 11.63
N ASP A 132 -2.33 -3.43 11.15
CA ASP A 132 -1.92 -3.93 9.84
C ASP A 132 -1.17 -5.27 9.99
N PRO A 133 -1.04 -6.09 8.93
CA PRO A 133 -0.13 -7.23 8.95
C PRO A 133 1.27 -6.80 9.36
N ASP A 134 1.92 -7.58 10.23
CA ASP A 134 3.38 -7.48 10.36
C ASP A 134 4.05 -8.10 9.12
N HIS A 135 5.35 -7.87 8.95
CA HIS A 135 6.09 -8.34 7.78
C HIS A 135 7.40 -9.01 8.15
N ASP A 136 7.81 -9.98 7.32
CA ASP A 136 9.16 -10.51 7.32
C ASP A 136 10.14 -9.55 6.60
N PRO A 137 11.46 -9.79 6.67
CA PRO A 137 12.46 -8.94 6.02
C PRO A 137 12.30 -8.81 4.50
N CYS A 138 11.74 -9.85 3.87
CA CYS A 138 11.46 -9.91 2.43
C CYS A 138 10.15 -9.19 2.05
N GLY A 139 9.38 -8.73 3.04
CA GLY A 139 8.11 -8.03 2.86
C GLY A 139 6.88 -8.94 2.78
N ASN A 140 7.01 -10.24 3.05
CA ASN A 140 5.86 -11.14 3.15
C ASN A 140 5.05 -10.83 4.41
N LYS A 141 3.73 -11.03 4.35
CA LYS A 141 2.83 -10.78 5.48
C LYS A 141 2.94 -11.89 6.51
N GLU A 142 2.97 -11.49 7.78
CA GLU A 142 2.90 -12.39 8.93
C GLU A 142 1.47 -12.47 9.50
N SER A 143 1.17 -13.57 10.17
CA SER A 143 -0.15 -13.79 10.78
C SER A 143 -0.38 -12.89 12.00
N ARG A 144 0.68 -12.43 12.67
CA ARG A 144 0.61 -11.38 13.69
C ARG A 144 0.33 -10.01 13.09
N ARG A 145 -0.26 -9.11 13.88
CA ARG A 145 -0.55 -7.73 13.47
C ARG A 145 0.38 -6.76 14.19
N ALA A 146 0.81 -5.75 13.44
CA ALA A 146 1.59 -4.62 13.94
C ALA A 146 0.69 -3.37 14.06
N ILE A 147 0.91 -2.58 15.11
CA ILE A 147 0.18 -1.34 15.34
C ILE A 147 0.80 -0.18 14.55
N GLN A 148 -0.04 0.67 13.99
CA GLN A 148 0.33 1.99 13.47
C GLN A 148 -0.62 3.06 14.02
N LEU A 149 -0.05 4.18 14.47
CA LEU A 149 -0.78 5.26 15.13
C LEU A 149 -0.58 6.56 14.36
N GLY A 150 -1.69 7.19 13.96
CA GLY A 150 -1.71 8.48 13.29
C GLY A 150 -1.95 9.59 14.31
N LEU A 151 -0.98 10.47 14.46
CA LEU A 151 -1.01 11.62 15.38
C LEU A 151 -1.33 12.91 14.61
N ARG A 152 -2.24 13.74 15.13
CA ARG A 152 -2.59 15.05 14.55
C ARG A 152 -3.01 16.05 15.63
N GLY A 153 -2.88 17.34 15.35
CA GLY A 153 -3.36 18.38 16.26
C GLY A 153 -2.56 18.38 17.56
N ASP A 154 -3.26 18.50 18.68
CA ASP A 154 -2.60 18.69 19.98
C ASP A 154 -1.82 17.47 20.45
N ILE A 155 -2.24 16.26 20.10
CA ILE A 155 -1.49 15.04 20.44
C ILE A 155 -0.14 15.00 19.70
N LEU A 156 -0.08 15.48 18.46
CA LEU A 156 1.15 15.54 17.68
C LEU A 156 2.10 16.62 18.24
N ARG A 157 1.55 17.75 18.68
CA ARG A 157 2.33 18.79 19.36
C ARG A 157 2.89 18.29 20.69
N LYS A 158 2.07 17.67 21.55
CA LYS A 158 2.52 17.05 22.80
C LYS A 158 3.57 15.97 22.57
N PHE A 159 3.37 15.09 21.59
CA PHE A 159 4.37 14.10 21.18
C PHE A 159 5.71 14.76 20.92
N ASN A 160 5.71 15.81 20.09
CA ASN A 160 6.93 16.48 19.68
C ASN A 160 7.61 17.31 20.78
N GLU A 161 6.83 17.98 21.62
CA GLU A 161 7.34 18.95 22.59
C GLU A 161 7.65 18.32 23.95
N ASN A 162 6.88 17.32 24.36
CA ASN A 162 6.88 16.82 25.74
C ASN A 162 7.36 15.38 25.88
N TRP A 163 7.15 14.54 24.86
CA TRP A 163 7.35 13.08 25.02
C TRP A 163 8.61 12.56 24.36
N ILE A 164 9.15 13.22 23.32
CA ILE A 164 10.42 12.82 22.71
C ILE A 164 11.57 12.98 23.71
N ARG A 165 12.36 11.90 23.85
CA ARG A 165 13.58 11.85 24.66
C ARG A 165 14.84 11.85 23.81
N ASP A 166 14.82 11.16 22.68
CA ASP A 166 15.91 11.14 21.71
C ASP A 166 15.40 10.78 20.31
N ILE A 167 16.12 11.25 19.29
CA ILE A 167 15.87 10.92 17.88
C ILE A 167 17.19 10.45 17.27
N ILE A 168 17.21 9.18 16.86
CA ILE A 168 18.38 8.54 16.27
C ILE A 168 18.08 8.25 14.81
N ASP A 169 18.93 8.77 13.92
CA ASP A 169 18.91 8.35 12.53
C ASP A 169 19.63 7.01 12.41
N ILE A 170 18.88 6.00 11.96
CA ILE A 170 19.35 4.61 11.84
C ILE A 170 19.47 4.20 10.37
N THR A 171 19.48 5.16 9.44
CA THR A 171 19.47 4.91 7.99
C THR A 171 20.66 4.08 7.54
N ASP A 172 21.85 4.33 8.07
CA ASP A 172 23.06 3.59 7.68
C ASP A 172 22.97 2.12 8.14
N PHE A 173 22.48 1.90 9.37
CA PHE A 173 22.17 0.56 9.87
C PHE A 173 21.13 -0.13 8.98
N VAL A 174 20.04 0.56 8.62
CA VAL A 174 18.99 0.01 7.75
C VAL A 174 19.57 -0.42 6.39
N LYS A 175 20.44 0.40 5.79
CA LYS A 175 21.08 0.08 4.50
C LYS A 175 22.01 -1.12 4.62
N GLU A 176 22.80 -1.20 5.69
CA GLU A 176 23.66 -2.35 5.97
C GLU A 176 22.84 -3.65 6.09
N GLN A 177 21.75 -3.61 6.86
CA GLN A 177 20.89 -4.77 7.03
C GLN A 177 20.14 -5.15 5.75
N HIS A 178 19.74 -4.16 4.93
CA HIS A 178 19.08 -4.42 3.66
C HIS A 178 19.95 -5.19 2.67
N VAL A 179 21.28 -4.98 2.69
CA VAL A 179 22.22 -5.78 1.87
C VAL A 179 22.10 -7.27 2.20
N LEU A 180 22.02 -7.61 3.49
CA LEU A 180 21.86 -9.00 3.94
C LEU A 180 20.52 -9.60 3.48
N VAL A 181 19.45 -8.80 3.49
CA VAL A 181 18.13 -9.23 2.99
C VAL A 181 18.18 -9.52 1.49
N VAL A 182 18.77 -8.62 0.69
CA VAL A 182 18.92 -8.82 -0.76
C VAL A 182 19.77 -10.05 -1.09
N GLN A 183 20.78 -10.34 -0.26
CA GLN A 183 21.61 -11.53 -0.37
C GLN A 183 20.97 -12.80 0.20
N ASN A 184 19.75 -12.68 0.76
CA ASN A 184 19.04 -13.75 1.47
C ASN A 184 19.83 -14.35 2.66
N ASP A 185 20.71 -13.58 3.29
CA ASP A 185 21.44 -13.96 4.50
C ASP A 185 20.69 -13.52 5.77
N LEU A 186 19.56 -14.16 6.02
CA LEU A 186 18.74 -13.88 7.20
C LEU A 186 19.38 -14.34 8.53
N ASN A 187 20.40 -15.20 8.47
CA ASN A 187 21.10 -15.69 9.66
C ASN A 187 22.00 -14.60 10.26
N SER A 188 22.55 -13.73 9.41
CA SER A 188 23.37 -12.58 9.81
C SER A 188 22.54 -11.33 10.08
N LEU A 189 21.30 -11.28 9.58
CA LEU A 189 20.41 -10.13 9.73
C LEU A 189 20.17 -9.81 11.21
N ARG A 190 20.43 -8.55 11.59
CA ARG A 190 20.12 -8.02 12.92
C ARG A 190 18.99 -7.00 12.79
N THR A 191 18.03 -7.06 13.70
CA THR A 191 16.96 -6.06 13.82
C THR A 191 17.00 -5.47 15.22
N PRO A 192 16.34 -4.32 15.46
CA PRO A 192 16.16 -3.81 16.80
C PRO A 192 15.57 -4.88 17.71
N LYS A 193 15.97 -4.86 18.99
CA LYS A 193 15.54 -5.84 19.99
C LYS A 193 14.12 -5.50 20.42
N GLU A 194 13.14 -6.16 19.82
CA GLU A 194 11.72 -5.91 20.05
C GLU A 194 11.11 -7.02 20.92
N ARG A 195 10.27 -6.61 21.86
CA ARG A 195 9.46 -7.49 22.72
C ARG A 195 8.02 -7.01 22.73
N VAL A 196 7.10 -7.88 23.15
CA VAL A 196 5.68 -7.51 23.28
C VAL A 196 5.53 -6.54 24.44
N TYR A 197 5.16 -5.30 24.13
CA TYR A 197 4.76 -4.31 25.10
C TYR A 197 3.30 -4.51 25.49
N ILE A 198 3.05 -4.58 26.80
CA ILE A 198 1.71 -4.71 27.39
C ILE A 198 1.49 -3.51 28.31
N PRO A 199 0.59 -2.56 27.94
CA PRO A 199 0.20 -1.50 28.85
C PRO A 199 -0.32 -2.05 30.19
N SER A 200 -0.01 -1.35 31.28
CA SER A 200 -0.42 -1.79 32.63
C SER A 200 -1.94 -1.65 32.87
N ASP A 201 -2.59 -0.76 32.14
CA ASP A 201 -4.01 -0.46 32.22
C ASP A 201 -4.86 -1.50 31.47
N GLN A 202 -5.67 -2.27 32.20
CA GLN A 202 -6.51 -3.33 31.63
C GLN A 202 -7.61 -2.79 30.71
N GLU A 203 -8.16 -1.61 30.99
CA GLU A 203 -9.17 -0.99 30.12
C GLU A 203 -8.54 -0.61 28.78
N LEU A 204 -7.28 -0.16 28.80
CA LEU A 204 -6.53 0.16 27.61
C LEU A 204 -6.29 -1.07 26.71
N LEU A 205 -6.00 -2.23 27.30
CA LEU A 205 -5.84 -3.48 26.56
C LEU A 205 -7.11 -3.86 25.78
N GLN A 206 -8.27 -3.71 26.43
CA GLN A 206 -9.57 -3.96 25.80
C GLN A 206 -9.88 -2.92 24.73
N HIS A 207 -9.59 -1.65 25.00
CA HIS A 207 -9.80 -0.53 24.08
C HIS A 207 -9.05 -0.73 22.76
N ILE A 208 -7.77 -1.13 22.81
CA ILE A 208 -6.97 -1.38 21.61
C ILE A 208 -7.10 -2.80 21.07
N ARG A 209 -7.82 -3.67 21.78
CA ARG A 209 -8.02 -5.09 21.45
C ARG A 209 -6.68 -5.83 21.31
N LEU A 210 -5.78 -5.63 22.28
CA LEU A 210 -4.47 -6.27 22.29
C LEU A 210 -4.64 -7.78 22.49
N GLY A 211 -3.95 -8.58 21.68
CA GLY A 211 -4.02 -10.04 21.73
C GLY A 211 -5.21 -10.66 20.98
N ASP A 212 -6.17 -9.87 20.49
CA ASP A 212 -7.26 -10.41 19.67
C ASP A 212 -6.70 -11.09 18.41
N ASP A 213 -7.15 -12.33 18.16
CA ASP A 213 -6.98 -12.99 16.89
C ASP A 213 -8.12 -12.55 15.96
N ASP A 214 -7.81 -11.73 14.96
CA ASP A 214 -8.77 -11.38 13.89
C ASP A 214 -9.21 -12.61 13.07
N ASP A 215 -8.56 -13.77 13.29
CA ASP A 215 -8.79 -15.06 12.64
C ASP A 215 -9.77 -15.99 13.39
N HIS A 216 -10.62 -15.49 14.28
CA HIS A 216 -11.61 -16.31 14.99
C HIS A 216 -12.63 -17.05 14.10
N LYS A 217 -12.66 -16.79 12.78
CA LYS A 217 -13.41 -17.60 11.80
C LYS A 217 -12.60 -18.73 11.13
N THR A 218 -11.28 -18.74 11.30
CA THR A 218 -10.35 -19.67 10.62
C THR A 218 -9.82 -20.75 11.60
N ALA A 219 -9.79 -20.45 12.90
CA ALA A 219 -9.28 -21.37 13.94
C ALA A 219 -10.11 -22.65 14.12
N GLN A 220 -11.41 -22.62 13.80
CA GLN A 220 -12.27 -23.81 13.88
C GLN A 220 -12.03 -24.79 12.71
N ARG A 221 -11.48 -24.31 11.59
CA ARG A 221 -11.14 -25.13 10.41
C ARG A 221 -9.74 -25.76 10.51
N SER A 222 -8.85 -25.15 11.28
CA SER A 222 -7.45 -25.59 11.42
C SER A 222 -7.30 -26.77 12.38
N ARG A 223 -8.18 -26.88 13.40
CA ARG A 223 -8.22 -28.04 14.30
C ARG A 223 -8.74 -29.33 13.65
N GLU A 224 -9.50 -29.22 12.56
CA GLU A 224 -9.97 -30.38 11.79
C GLU A 224 -8.90 -30.89 10.79
N ILE A 225 -7.95 -30.03 10.39
CA ILE A 225 -6.85 -30.39 9.46
C ILE A 225 -5.67 -31.02 10.22
N GLU A 226 -5.35 -30.54 11.43
CA GLU A 226 -4.22 -31.04 12.26
C GLU A 226 -4.40 -32.49 12.76
N ILE A 227 -5.65 -32.96 12.90
CA ILE A 227 -5.95 -34.36 13.28
C ILE A 227 -5.94 -35.27 12.03
N GLY A 228 -6.14 -34.71 10.83
CA GLY A 228 -6.12 -35.45 9.56
C GLY A 228 -4.72 -35.64 8.95
N GLU A 229 -3.79 -34.71 9.17
CA GLU A 229 -2.45 -34.76 8.56
C GLU A 229 -1.39 -35.53 9.38
N LYS A 230 -1.63 -35.72 10.69
CA LYS A 230 -0.75 -36.54 11.55
C LYS A 230 -0.76 -38.04 11.24
N VAL A 231 -1.65 -38.52 10.37
CA VAL A 231 -1.73 -39.93 9.95
C VAL A 231 -1.07 -40.19 8.58
N LYS A 232 -0.54 -39.17 7.88
CA LYS A 232 0.09 -39.34 6.55
C LYS A 232 1.59 -39.03 6.45
N MET A 233 2.21 -38.54 7.52
CA MET A 233 3.64 -38.14 7.55
C MET A 233 4.51 -39.09 8.39
N LEU A 234 4.25 -40.39 8.30
CA LEU A 234 5.14 -41.44 8.80
C LEU A 234 5.20 -42.57 7.76
N THR A 235 5.79 -42.29 6.60
CA THR A 235 6.55 -43.24 5.76
C THR A 235 6.99 -42.55 4.47
N LEU A 236 8.23 -42.08 4.43
CA LEU A 236 9.23 -42.44 3.39
C LEU A 236 10.47 -41.57 3.56
N ASN A 237 11.54 -42.26 3.92
CA ASN A 237 12.88 -41.77 4.17
C ASN A 237 13.67 -41.61 2.85
N SER A 238 14.57 -40.63 2.89
CA SER A 238 15.93 -40.59 2.32
C SER A 238 16.22 -40.89 0.83
N ASN A 239 16.97 -39.93 0.26
CA ASN A 239 18.01 -40.03 -0.77
C ASN A 239 17.66 -40.23 -2.27
N LYS A 240 18.38 -39.41 -3.08
CA LYS A 240 18.57 -39.40 -4.55
C LYS A 240 17.40 -38.80 -5.36
N CYS A 241 17.60 -37.96 -6.37
CA CYS A 241 18.72 -37.81 -7.30
C CYS A 241 18.81 -36.38 -7.89
N CYS A 242 20.02 -36.07 -8.37
CA CYS A 242 20.36 -34.97 -9.28
C CYS A 242 19.85 -35.22 -10.72
N GLU A 243 20.04 -34.16 -11.54
CA GLU A 243 20.20 -34.11 -13.01
C GLU A 243 18.97 -33.97 -13.92
N TYR A 244 19.08 -32.95 -14.79
CA TYR A 244 18.70 -32.78 -16.21
C TYR A 244 18.17 -31.36 -16.43
N GLU A 245 18.76 -30.46 -17.23
CA GLU A 245 19.99 -30.42 -18.03
C GLU A 245 20.20 -28.95 -18.41
N ASN A 246 21.43 -28.45 -18.30
CA ASN A 246 21.92 -27.30 -19.07
C ASN A 246 22.24 -27.78 -20.49
N LYS A 247 21.68 -27.14 -21.52
CA LYS A 247 22.24 -27.10 -22.89
C LYS A 247 21.72 -25.87 -23.64
N VAL A 248 22.49 -24.79 -23.60
CA VAL A 248 23.03 -23.98 -24.71
C VAL A 248 24.08 -23.10 -24.03
N GLY A 249 25.38 -23.39 -24.13
CA GLY A 249 26.22 -23.00 -25.25
C GLY A 249 27.04 -21.77 -24.84
N SER A 250 28.29 -22.00 -24.45
CA SER A 250 29.29 -20.96 -24.24
C SER A 250 29.65 -20.32 -25.57
N GLY A 251 29.22 -19.08 -25.75
CA GLY A 251 29.69 -18.13 -26.75
C GLY A 251 29.60 -16.75 -26.12
N VAL A 252 30.73 -16.06 -26.00
CA VAL A 252 30.75 -14.66 -25.61
C VAL A 252 30.14 -13.87 -26.75
N ASP A 253 28.99 -13.27 -26.51
CA ASP A 253 28.53 -12.04 -27.17
C ASP A 253 27.82 -11.20 -26.10
N ASP A 254 28.44 -10.07 -25.76
CA ASP A 254 27.82 -8.98 -25.03
C ASP A 254 26.73 -8.37 -25.92
N ASN A 255 25.51 -8.90 -25.78
CA ASN A 255 24.32 -8.34 -26.40
C ASN A 255 23.27 -8.23 -25.30
N SER A 256 23.07 -7.01 -24.81
CA SER A 256 21.96 -6.70 -23.90
C SER A 256 20.66 -7.24 -24.50
N LEU A 257 20.06 -8.26 -23.89
CA LEU A 257 18.72 -8.72 -24.28
C LEU A 257 17.78 -7.50 -24.16
N SER A 258 17.36 -6.97 -25.30
CA SER A 258 16.50 -5.79 -25.34
C SER A 258 15.18 -6.11 -24.63
N LYS A 259 14.81 -5.30 -23.64
CA LYS A 259 13.53 -5.46 -22.94
C LYS A 259 12.37 -5.36 -23.93
N SER A 260 11.35 -6.19 -23.75
CA SER A 260 10.12 -6.14 -24.54
C SER A 260 9.27 -4.94 -24.12
N GLN A 261 8.99 -4.03 -25.04
CA GLN A 261 8.27 -2.81 -24.72
C GLN A 261 6.76 -3.05 -24.55
N VAL A 262 6.15 -2.40 -23.54
CA VAL A 262 4.74 -2.61 -23.20
C VAL A 262 4.02 -1.30 -22.86
N ILE A 263 2.74 -1.24 -23.23
CA ILE A 263 1.80 -0.18 -22.86
C ILE A 263 0.91 -0.69 -21.73
N LEU A 264 0.95 -0.02 -20.58
CA LEU A 264 0.05 -0.30 -19.45
C LEU A 264 -1.29 0.42 -19.63
N CYS A 265 -2.40 -0.29 -19.49
CA CYS A 265 -3.74 0.25 -19.64
C CYS A 265 -4.63 -0.09 -18.46
N LEU A 266 -5.22 0.91 -17.82
CA LEU A 266 -6.22 0.76 -16.75
C LEU A 266 -7.58 1.28 -17.22
N GLY A 267 -8.58 0.40 -17.22
CA GLY A 267 -9.96 0.74 -17.61
C GLY A 267 -10.85 1.06 -16.41
N GLY A 268 -11.60 2.15 -16.49
CA GLY A 268 -12.37 2.62 -15.34
C GLY A 268 -13.53 3.54 -15.71
N ALA A 269 -14.49 3.61 -14.79
CA ALA A 269 -15.52 4.64 -14.86
C ALA A 269 -14.93 6.02 -14.52
N PHE A 270 -13.95 6.07 -13.61
CA PHE A 270 -13.30 7.30 -13.16
C PHE A 270 -14.31 8.41 -12.82
N ASN A 271 -15.27 8.09 -11.94
CA ASN A 271 -16.38 8.98 -11.57
C ASN A 271 -16.33 9.36 -10.06
N PRO A 272 -15.41 10.24 -9.63
CA PRO A 272 -14.24 10.75 -10.36
C PRO A 272 -13.05 9.76 -10.30
N VAL A 273 -11.99 10.06 -11.03
CA VAL A 273 -10.65 9.48 -10.79
C VAL A 273 -10.17 9.85 -9.38
N HIS A 274 -9.20 9.09 -8.88
CA HIS A 274 -8.53 9.34 -7.60
C HIS A 274 -7.10 8.84 -7.68
N THR A 275 -6.26 9.28 -6.75
CA THR A 275 -4.81 8.99 -6.69
C THR A 275 -4.50 7.50 -6.81
N ARG A 276 -5.35 6.60 -6.30
CA ARG A 276 -5.11 5.13 -6.40
C ARG A 276 -5.32 4.53 -7.77
N HIS A 277 -6.04 5.20 -8.67
CA HIS A 277 -6.03 4.81 -10.08
C HIS A 277 -4.65 5.06 -10.71
N VAL A 278 -4.03 6.21 -10.41
CA VAL A 278 -2.69 6.54 -10.90
C VAL A 278 -1.65 5.61 -10.26
N MET A 279 -1.74 5.41 -8.95
CA MET A 279 -0.85 4.51 -8.22
C MET A 279 -0.92 3.05 -8.71
N ALA A 280 -2.08 2.58 -9.18
CA ALA A 280 -2.20 1.26 -9.78
C ALA A 280 -1.29 1.10 -11.01
N LEU A 281 -1.14 2.14 -11.85
CA LEU A 281 -0.20 2.09 -12.97
C LEU A 281 1.25 2.19 -12.49
N VAL A 282 1.55 3.01 -11.48
CA VAL A 282 2.89 3.13 -10.90
C VAL A 282 3.37 1.80 -10.32
N VAL A 283 2.52 1.15 -9.52
CA VAL A 283 2.78 -0.17 -8.93
C VAL A 283 2.89 -1.24 -10.01
N ALA A 284 1.99 -1.23 -11.00
CA ALA A 284 2.06 -2.13 -12.15
C ALA A 284 3.39 -2.00 -12.90
N LYS A 285 3.83 -0.76 -13.16
CA LYS A 285 5.08 -0.47 -13.86
C LYS A 285 6.27 -1.02 -13.10
N ARG A 286 6.41 -0.63 -11.83
CA ARG A 286 7.51 -1.08 -10.98
C ARG A 286 7.58 -2.61 -10.94
N TRP A 287 6.46 -3.25 -10.60
CA TRP A 287 6.41 -4.71 -10.52
C TRP A 287 6.80 -5.38 -11.85
N LEU A 288 6.26 -4.88 -12.96
CA LEU A 288 6.52 -5.47 -14.27
C LEU A 288 7.99 -5.31 -14.69
N GLU A 289 8.58 -4.14 -14.49
CA GLU A 289 9.98 -3.87 -14.85
C GLU A 289 11.00 -4.58 -13.95
N ASP A 290 10.64 -4.81 -12.68
CA ASP A 290 11.49 -5.49 -11.69
C ASP A 290 11.41 -7.02 -11.79
N ASN A 291 10.26 -7.58 -12.19
CA ASN A 291 9.99 -9.02 -12.11
C ASN A 291 9.90 -9.71 -13.48
N THR A 292 10.00 -8.96 -14.58
CA THR A 292 9.86 -9.51 -15.94
C THR A 292 10.81 -8.85 -16.92
N ASN A 293 10.89 -9.39 -18.15
CA ASN A 293 11.66 -8.79 -19.24
C ASN A 293 10.91 -7.66 -20.00
N TYR A 294 9.89 -7.05 -19.38
CA TYR A 294 9.14 -5.96 -20.00
C TYR A 294 9.65 -4.57 -19.56
N GLU A 295 9.53 -3.59 -20.45
CA GLU A 295 9.79 -2.17 -20.20
C GLU A 295 8.56 -1.35 -20.52
N VAL A 296 8.09 -0.52 -19.57
CA VAL A 296 6.87 0.27 -19.75
C VAL A 296 7.18 1.58 -20.45
N VAL A 297 6.72 1.68 -21.70
CA VAL A 297 6.93 2.87 -22.54
C VAL A 297 5.78 3.89 -22.44
N ALA A 298 4.60 3.46 -21.99
CA ALA A 298 3.44 4.34 -21.84
C ALA A 298 2.39 3.78 -20.86
N GLY A 299 1.74 4.67 -20.12
CA GLY A 299 0.57 4.37 -19.30
C GLY A 299 -0.70 5.03 -19.85
N ARG A 300 -1.82 4.33 -19.84
CA ARG A 300 -3.11 4.83 -20.32
C ARG A 300 -4.27 4.59 -19.36
N LEU A 301 -5.01 5.66 -19.08
CA LEU A 301 -6.32 5.59 -18.41
C LEU A 301 -7.43 5.53 -19.48
N ALA A 302 -8.08 4.37 -19.59
CA ALA A 302 -9.16 4.11 -20.53
C ALA A 302 -10.50 4.51 -19.90
N VAL A 303 -10.90 5.76 -20.13
CA VAL A 303 -12.11 6.36 -19.55
C VAL A 303 -13.36 5.80 -20.22
N ALA A 304 -14.25 5.15 -19.45
CA ALA A 304 -15.43 4.50 -20.01
C ALA A 304 -16.44 5.50 -20.61
N PRO A 305 -17.26 5.11 -21.60
CA PRO A 305 -18.32 5.95 -22.18
C PRO A 305 -19.43 6.29 -21.18
N ASP A 306 -20.08 7.43 -21.37
CA ASP A 306 -21.15 7.92 -20.47
C ASP A 306 -22.30 6.93 -20.32
N GLY A 307 -22.74 6.29 -21.41
CA GLY A 307 -23.80 5.27 -21.33
C GLY A 307 -23.48 4.12 -20.37
N TYR A 308 -22.23 3.67 -20.33
CA TYR A 308 -21.80 2.65 -19.37
C TYR A 308 -21.79 3.18 -17.93
N VAL A 309 -21.26 4.39 -17.71
CA VAL A 309 -21.17 4.98 -16.37
C VAL A 309 -22.54 5.31 -15.83
N LEU A 310 -23.46 5.86 -16.66
CA LEU A 310 -24.86 6.08 -16.33
C LEU A 310 -25.54 4.80 -15.86
N GLY A 311 -25.43 3.71 -16.63
CA GLY A 311 -26.01 2.42 -16.25
C GLY A 311 -25.46 1.89 -14.91
N LYS A 312 -24.18 2.12 -14.64
CA LYS A 312 -23.53 1.77 -13.37
C LYS A 312 -23.97 2.68 -12.20
N MET A 313 -24.15 3.97 -12.45
CA MET A 313 -24.52 4.96 -11.42
C MET A 313 -25.99 4.90 -11.05
N LYS A 314 -26.90 4.60 -12.00
CA LYS A 314 -28.33 4.34 -11.73
C LYS A 314 -28.52 3.28 -10.64
N LYS A 315 -27.76 2.17 -10.70
CA LYS A 315 -27.80 1.10 -9.68
C LYS A 315 -27.31 1.53 -8.30
N LYS A 316 -26.60 2.67 -8.20
CA LYS A 316 -25.97 3.17 -6.97
C LYS A 316 -26.58 4.48 -6.47
N ASN A 317 -27.64 4.98 -7.12
CA ASN A 317 -28.23 6.28 -6.86
C ASN A 317 -27.17 7.40 -6.71
N ALA A 318 -26.29 7.53 -7.71
CA ALA A 318 -25.18 8.46 -7.71
C ALA A 318 -25.17 9.31 -8.97
N LYS A 319 -24.65 10.54 -8.89
CA LYS A 319 -24.45 11.41 -10.05
C LYS A 319 -23.39 10.84 -11.00
N CYS A 320 -23.55 11.09 -12.30
CA CYS A 320 -22.64 10.63 -13.35
C CYS A 320 -21.91 11.82 -13.95
N MET A 321 -20.60 11.94 -13.73
CA MET A 321 -19.80 12.98 -14.37
C MET A 321 -19.70 12.74 -15.87
N LYS A 322 -19.78 13.81 -16.66
CA LYS A 322 -19.62 13.72 -18.12
C LYS A 322 -18.24 13.19 -18.49
N ALA A 323 -18.14 12.51 -19.62
CA ALA A 323 -16.88 11.88 -20.01
C ALA A 323 -15.74 12.87 -20.20
N GLU A 324 -16.03 14.07 -20.71
CA GLU A 324 -15.04 15.15 -20.88
C GLU A 324 -14.39 15.57 -19.56
N HIS A 325 -15.19 15.75 -18.49
CA HIS A 325 -14.66 16.08 -17.17
C HIS A 325 -13.91 14.91 -16.55
N ARG A 326 -14.36 13.67 -16.76
CA ARG A 326 -13.64 12.48 -16.29
C ARG A 326 -12.27 12.33 -16.97
N ILE A 327 -12.18 12.61 -18.27
CA ILE A 327 -10.90 12.66 -19.00
C ILE A 327 -10.04 13.78 -18.45
N ARG A 328 -10.58 14.99 -18.30
CA ARG A 328 -9.82 16.14 -17.79
C ARG A 328 -9.29 15.91 -16.38
N LEU A 329 -10.09 15.33 -15.49
CA LEU A 329 -9.64 14.98 -14.15
C LEU A 329 -8.55 13.89 -14.17
N CYS A 330 -8.64 12.92 -15.08
CA CYS A 330 -7.54 11.95 -15.28
C CYS A 330 -6.25 12.64 -15.75
N GLU A 331 -6.32 13.61 -16.66
CA GLU A 331 -5.16 14.40 -17.08
C GLU A 331 -4.54 15.13 -15.89
N LEU A 332 -5.36 15.87 -15.14
CA LEU A 332 -4.91 16.65 -13.98
C LEU A 332 -4.32 15.75 -12.89
N SER A 333 -4.91 14.57 -12.67
CA SER A 333 -4.42 13.59 -11.70
C SER A 333 -3.04 12.99 -12.04
N CYS A 334 -2.62 13.07 -13.31
CA CYS A 334 -1.35 12.53 -13.78
C CYS A 334 -0.25 13.60 -13.96
N LYS A 335 -0.58 14.89 -13.79
CA LYS A 335 0.41 15.97 -13.88
C LYS A 335 1.46 15.87 -12.77
N ASP A 336 2.59 16.52 -13.00
CA ASP A 336 3.75 16.70 -12.11
C ASP A 336 4.64 15.45 -11.94
N ASP A 337 4.12 14.34 -11.40
CA ASP A 337 4.96 13.19 -11.01
C ASP A 337 4.83 11.98 -11.97
N ASN A 338 3.88 12.00 -12.91
CA ASN A 338 3.47 10.82 -13.68
C ASN A 338 3.23 11.10 -15.17
N GLU A 339 4.06 11.93 -15.80
CA GLU A 339 3.87 12.37 -17.20
C GLU A 339 3.82 11.22 -18.23
N TRP A 340 4.36 10.05 -17.90
CA TRP A 340 4.29 8.84 -18.71
C TRP A 340 2.89 8.20 -18.74
N ILE A 341 2.00 8.60 -17.82
CA ILE A 341 0.59 8.22 -17.75
C ILE A 341 -0.28 9.33 -18.33
N LYS A 342 -1.14 8.98 -19.29
CA LYS A 342 -2.13 9.92 -19.87
C LYS A 342 -3.47 9.24 -20.05
N PRO A 343 -4.62 9.90 -19.88
CA PRO A 343 -5.87 9.33 -20.34
C PRO A 343 -5.87 9.21 -21.86
N PHE A 344 -6.67 8.28 -22.38
CA PHE A 344 -7.01 8.31 -23.80
C PHE A 344 -7.84 9.57 -24.07
N PRO A 345 -7.60 10.32 -25.18
CA PRO A 345 -8.25 11.61 -25.42
C PRO A 345 -9.78 11.56 -25.59
N LYS A 346 -10.34 10.35 -25.71
CA LYS A 346 -11.77 10.12 -25.91
C LYS A 346 -12.25 8.98 -25.03
N PRO A 347 -13.56 8.88 -24.76
CA PRO A 347 -14.10 7.72 -24.06
C PRO A 347 -13.89 6.46 -24.90
N ILE A 348 -13.58 5.34 -24.25
CA ILE A 348 -13.20 4.10 -24.93
C ILE A 348 -13.73 2.87 -24.19
N GLY A 349 -14.13 1.85 -24.94
CA GLY A 349 -14.93 0.75 -24.42
C GLY A 349 -14.17 -0.18 -23.47
N SER A 350 -12.85 -0.30 -23.63
CA SER A 350 -12.02 -1.15 -22.78
C SER A 350 -10.57 -0.68 -22.68
N ALA A 351 -9.88 -1.17 -21.64
CA ALA A 351 -8.43 -0.99 -21.47
C ALA A 351 -7.63 -1.61 -22.63
N PHE A 352 -8.07 -2.76 -23.14
CA PHE A 352 -7.39 -3.43 -24.25
C PHE A 352 -7.53 -2.63 -25.56
N GLU A 353 -8.75 -2.14 -25.88
CA GLU A 353 -8.98 -1.28 -27.04
C GLU A 353 -8.13 0.01 -26.97
N CYS A 354 -8.03 0.60 -25.77
CA CYS A 354 -7.15 1.74 -25.52
C CYS A 354 -5.67 1.44 -25.81
N GLY A 355 -5.20 0.26 -25.37
CA GLY A 355 -3.87 -0.24 -25.68
C GLY A 355 -3.65 -0.40 -27.18
N MET A 356 -4.62 -0.96 -27.90
CA MET A 356 -4.53 -1.15 -29.36
C MET A 356 -4.42 0.18 -30.12
N LYS A 357 -5.24 1.17 -29.78
CA LYS A 357 -5.18 2.50 -30.41
C LYS A 357 -3.88 3.23 -30.06
N THR A 358 -3.46 3.15 -28.80
CA THR A 358 -2.19 3.75 -28.36
C THR A 358 -0.99 3.09 -29.04
N LYS A 359 -1.01 1.76 -29.19
CA LYS A 359 -0.01 0.99 -29.92
C LYS A 359 0.08 1.49 -31.36
N TYR A 360 -1.06 1.55 -32.06
CA TYR A 360 -1.13 2.06 -33.42
C TYR A 360 -0.51 3.46 -33.54
N ASP A 361 -0.87 4.39 -32.65
CA ASP A 361 -0.34 5.75 -32.66
C ASP A 361 1.18 5.82 -32.41
N LEU A 362 1.71 5.00 -31.50
CA LEU A 362 3.14 4.99 -31.17
C LEU A 362 3.98 4.32 -32.26
N GLU A 363 3.49 3.25 -32.86
CA GLU A 363 4.19 2.55 -33.94
C GLU A 363 4.28 3.42 -35.20
N HIS A 364 3.21 4.17 -35.54
CA HIS A 364 3.18 5.01 -36.73
C HIS A 364 3.87 6.37 -36.55
N ASN A 365 3.82 6.97 -35.35
CA ASN A 365 4.31 8.34 -35.13
C ASN A 365 5.64 8.43 -34.39
N LYS A 366 6.10 7.37 -33.71
CA LYS A 366 7.30 7.41 -32.85
C LYS A 366 8.32 6.32 -33.13
N ASN A 367 8.17 5.56 -34.21
CA ASN A 367 9.09 4.49 -34.63
C ASN A 367 9.32 3.42 -33.54
N CYS A 368 8.33 3.18 -32.68
CA CYS A 368 8.30 2.03 -31.79
C CYS A 368 7.89 0.78 -32.60
N LYS A 369 8.44 -0.40 -32.28
CA LYS A 369 8.06 -1.68 -32.93
C LYS A 369 7.75 -2.73 -31.87
N ASP A 370 6.88 -3.68 -32.22
CA ASP A 370 6.56 -4.86 -31.42
C ASP A 370 5.99 -4.58 -30.02
N LEU A 371 5.26 -3.47 -29.88
CA LEU A 371 4.68 -3.07 -28.59
C LEU A 371 3.67 -4.11 -28.09
N GLN A 372 3.83 -4.55 -26.84
CA GLN A 372 2.85 -5.37 -26.15
C GLN A 372 1.84 -4.50 -25.41
N ILE A 373 0.68 -5.08 -25.10
CA ILE A 373 -0.36 -4.42 -24.30
C ILE A 373 -0.50 -5.19 -22.99
N ALA A 374 -0.50 -4.45 -21.88
CA ALA A 374 -0.76 -4.97 -20.56
C ALA A 374 -2.00 -4.29 -19.96
N VAL A 375 -2.99 -5.08 -19.56
CA VAL A 375 -4.24 -4.60 -18.98
C VAL A 375 -4.21 -4.81 -17.48
N ILE A 376 -4.44 -3.72 -16.73
CA ILE A 376 -4.57 -3.75 -15.28
C ILE A 376 -6.03 -4.01 -14.92
N ILE A 377 -6.25 -4.96 -14.02
CA ILE A 377 -7.55 -5.26 -13.43
C ILE A 377 -7.47 -5.19 -11.90
N GLY A 378 -8.58 -4.80 -11.28
CA GLY A 378 -8.73 -4.90 -9.83
C GLY A 378 -8.90 -6.36 -9.38
N ALA A 379 -8.42 -6.70 -8.19
CA ALA A 379 -8.67 -8.00 -7.55
C ALA A 379 -10.18 -8.34 -7.47
N ASP A 380 -11.03 -7.33 -7.26
CA ASP A 380 -12.50 -7.43 -7.29
C ASP A 380 -13.08 -7.96 -8.62
N ARG A 381 -12.29 -7.95 -9.69
CA ARG A 381 -12.66 -8.42 -11.04
C ARG A 381 -11.88 -9.64 -11.50
N ALA A 382 -10.96 -10.15 -10.68
CA ALA A 382 -10.12 -11.28 -11.03
C ALA A 382 -10.93 -12.58 -11.04
N ILE A 383 -11.89 -12.70 -10.12
CA ILE A 383 -12.81 -13.82 -9.97
C ILE A 383 -14.25 -13.27 -10.02
N ASP A 384 -15.10 -13.84 -10.87
CA ASP A 384 -16.50 -13.42 -10.96
C ASP A 384 -17.36 -13.99 -9.81
N ARG A 385 -18.61 -13.54 -9.70
CA ARG A 385 -19.56 -14.00 -8.66
C ARG A 385 -19.90 -15.50 -8.74
N ARG A 386 -19.58 -16.16 -9.85
CA ARG A 386 -19.78 -17.61 -10.06
C ARG A 386 -18.50 -18.40 -9.78
N GLY A 387 -17.43 -17.74 -9.34
CA GLY A 387 -16.14 -18.35 -9.04
C GLY A 387 -15.24 -18.56 -10.26
N HIS A 388 -15.61 -18.06 -11.45
CA HIS A 388 -14.76 -18.17 -12.62
C HIS A 388 -13.65 -17.14 -12.56
N ALA A 389 -12.41 -17.62 -12.59
CA ALA A 389 -11.25 -16.76 -12.57
C ALA A 389 -10.84 -16.37 -14.00
N LYS A 390 -10.34 -15.15 -14.16
CA LYS A 390 -9.93 -14.64 -15.48
C LYS A 390 -8.78 -15.44 -16.08
N TRP A 391 -7.88 -15.98 -15.26
CA TRP A 391 -6.76 -16.81 -15.73
C TRP A 391 -7.17 -18.18 -16.27
N HIS A 392 -8.45 -18.58 -16.16
CA HIS A 392 -8.96 -19.81 -16.79
C HIS A 392 -9.15 -19.69 -18.30
N ARG A 393 -8.94 -18.50 -18.89
CA ARG A 393 -9.07 -18.22 -20.32
C ARG A 393 -7.82 -17.50 -20.83
N GLU A 394 -7.34 -17.86 -22.02
CA GLU A 394 -6.22 -17.16 -22.64
C GLU A 394 -6.67 -15.79 -23.18
N TYR A 395 -5.80 -14.79 -23.07
CA TYR A 395 -5.97 -13.49 -23.70
C TYR A 395 -4.74 -13.12 -24.54
N SER A 396 -4.96 -12.34 -25.59
CA SER A 396 -3.91 -11.83 -26.47
C SER A 396 -3.05 -10.72 -25.86
N HIS A 397 -3.35 -10.27 -24.64
CA HIS A 397 -2.60 -9.26 -23.90
C HIS A 397 -2.05 -9.83 -22.59
N ILE A 398 -1.10 -9.11 -21.99
CA ILE A 398 -0.65 -9.35 -20.62
C ILE A 398 -1.75 -8.85 -19.66
N THR A 399 -2.03 -9.59 -18.59
CA THR A 399 -2.99 -9.15 -17.57
C THR A 399 -2.31 -9.01 -16.22
N LEU A 400 -2.43 -7.84 -15.60
CA LEU A 400 -1.91 -7.54 -14.26
C LEU A 400 -3.09 -7.36 -13.31
N CYS A 401 -3.17 -8.22 -12.29
CA CYS A 401 -4.16 -8.12 -11.23
C CYS A 401 -3.57 -7.39 -10.03
N ILE A 402 -4.16 -6.26 -9.66
CA ILE A 402 -3.77 -5.44 -8.51
C ILE A 402 -4.98 -5.29 -7.59
N GLY A 403 -4.84 -5.66 -6.33
CA GLY A 403 -5.92 -5.51 -5.34
C GLY A 403 -5.72 -4.34 -4.40
N ARG A 404 -6.78 -4.04 -3.66
CA ARG A 404 -6.69 -3.16 -2.50
C ARG A 404 -6.38 -3.96 -1.24
N GLN A 405 -6.09 -3.23 -0.16
CA GLN A 405 -5.81 -3.81 1.14
C GLN A 405 -6.89 -4.84 1.55
N GLY A 406 -6.47 -6.10 1.69
CA GLY A 406 -7.35 -7.24 2.06
C GLY A 406 -8.05 -7.96 0.89
N GLU A 407 -7.92 -7.46 -0.35
CA GLU A 407 -8.53 -8.08 -1.54
C GLU A 407 -7.55 -9.01 -2.29
N THR A 408 -6.24 -8.73 -2.23
CA THR A 408 -5.24 -9.44 -3.05
C THR A 408 -4.94 -10.86 -2.55
N GLY A 409 -4.94 -11.08 -1.23
CA GLY A 409 -4.58 -12.38 -0.64
C GLY A 409 -5.43 -13.55 -1.13
N GLN A 410 -6.76 -13.38 -1.17
CA GLN A 410 -7.67 -14.42 -1.68
C GLN A 410 -7.43 -14.73 -3.16
N VAL A 411 -7.09 -13.71 -3.95
CA VAL A 411 -6.81 -13.87 -5.39
C VAL A 411 -5.47 -14.59 -5.59
N ILE A 412 -4.44 -14.27 -4.80
CA ILE A 412 -3.14 -14.96 -4.84
C ILE A 412 -3.32 -16.44 -4.50
N SER A 413 -3.93 -16.77 -3.35
CA SER A 413 -4.12 -18.16 -2.93
C SER A 413 -4.86 -18.96 -4.00
N LYS A 414 -5.95 -18.41 -4.56
CA LYS A 414 -6.71 -19.09 -5.60
C LYS A 414 -5.93 -19.23 -6.92
N PHE A 415 -5.12 -18.24 -7.27
CA PHE A 415 -4.27 -18.28 -8.47
C PHE A 415 -3.20 -19.37 -8.37
N GLU A 416 -2.52 -19.47 -7.22
CA GLU A 416 -1.50 -20.51 -6.98
C GLU A 416 -2.12 -21.91 -6.92
N GLU A 417 -3.28 -22.08 -6.27
CA GLU A 417 -4.04 -23.34 -6.30
C GLU A 417 -4.41 -23.77 -7.74
N ASP A 418 -4.87 -22.81 -8.55
CA ASP A 418 -5.21 -23.08 -9.95
C ASP A 418 -3.99 -23.33 -10.82
N LYS A 419 -2.84 -22.76 -10.47
CA LYS A 419 -1.56 -22.99 -11.16
C LYS A 419 -1.09 -24.42 -10.91
N ILE A 420 -1.11 -24.88 -9.66
CA ILE A 420 -0.76 -26.26 -9.27
C ILE A 420 -1.72 -27.27 -9.93
N SER A 421 -3.01 -26.95 -9.99
CA SER A 421 -4.02 -27.83 -10.59
C SER A 421 -4.16 -27.70 -12.12
N GLY A 422 -3.28 -26.95 -12.79
CA GLY A 422 -3.25 -26.80 -14.26
C GLY A 422 -4.46 -26.06 -14.84
N LYS A 423 -5.18 -25.28 -14.03
CA LYS A 423 -6.36 -24.50 -14.43
C LYS A 423 -6.00 -23.09 -14.92
N VAL A 424 -4.81 -22.58 -14.59
CA VAL A 424 -4.27 -21.36 -15.17
C VAL A 424 -3.94 -21.63 -16.64
N LYS A 425 -4.82 -21.17 -17.53
CA LYS A 425 -4.59 -21.22 -18.98
C LYS A 425 -3.79 -20.01 -19.43
N HIS A 426 -4.07 -18.84 -18.86
CA HIS A 426 -3.47 -17.58 -19.29
C HIS A 426 -2.01 -17.46 -18.87
N SER A 427 -1.11 -17.78 -19.80
CA SER A 427 0.35 -17.78 -19.59
C SER A 427 0.96 -16.42 -19.22
N ARG A 428 0.26 -15.31 -19.51
CA ARG A 428 0.70 -13.93 -19.25
C ARG A 428 -0.21 -13.20 -18.25
N PHE A 429 -0.81 -13.96 -17.33
CA PHE A 429 -1.53 -13.40 -16.18
C PHE A 429 -0.62 -13.33 -14.97
N PHE A 430 -0.55 -12.15 -14.36
CA PHE A 430 0.26 -11.86 -13.19
C PHE A 430 -0.61 -11.31 -12.07
N VAL A 431 -0.42 -11.82 -10.84
CA VAL A 431 -1.00 -11.22 -9.64
C VAL A 431 0.09 -10.42 -8.95
N VAL A 432 -0.12 -9.11 -8.84
CA VAL A 432 0.83 -8.21 -8.19
C VAL A 432 0.56 -8.25 -6.68
N PRO A 433 1.58 -8.56 -5.85
CA PRO A 433 1.39 -8.73 -4.41
C PRO A 433 1.20 -7.40 -3.66
N ASP A 434 1.70 -6.29 -4.22
CA ASP A 434 1.49 -4.95 -3.66
C ASP A 434 -0.01 -4.60 -3.60
N GLU A 435 -0.45 -4.16 -2.42
CA GLU A 435 -1.81 -3.67 -2.19
C GLU A 435 -1.86 -2.15 -2.22
N LEU A 436 -2.92 -1.62 -2.82
CA LEU A 436 -3.26 -0.20 -2.73
C LEU A 436 -4.12 0.05 -1.50
N ASP A 437 -3.94 1.20 -0.85
CA ASP A 437 -4.81 1.69 0.21
C ASP A 437 -6.27 1.83 -0.27
N ASN A 438 -7.20 1.72 0.68
CA ASN A 438 -8.64 1.63 0.43
C ASN A 438 -9.28 2.99 0.10
N VAL A 439 -8.92 3.56 -1.06
CA VAL A 439 -9.62 4.71 -1.65
C VAL A 439 -10.47 4.24 -2.82
N SER A 440 -11.72 4.70 -2.88
CA SER A 440 -12.62 4.42 -4.00
C SER A 440 -13.34 5.67 -4.47
N SER A 441 -13.71 5.71 -5.75
CA SER A 441 -14.54 6.79 -6.29
C SER A 441 -15.89 6.92 -5.56
N THR A 442 -16.36 5.87 -4.87
CA THR A 442 -17.58 5.95 -4.06
C THR A 442 -17.39 6.83 -2.84
N VAL A 443 -16.24 6.72 -2.17
CA VAL A 443 -15.88 7.58 -1.04
C VAL A 443 -15.69 9.03 -1.51
N VAL A 444 -15.04 9.23 -2.65
CA VAL A 444 -14.90 10.59 -3.20
C VAL A 444 -16.27 11.20 -3.52
N ARG A 445 -17.15 10.44 -4.19
CA ARG A 445 -18.51 10.90 -4.47
C ARG A 445 -19.35 11.17 -3.22
N SER A 446 -19.16 10.44 -2.11
CA SER A 446 -19.93 10.72 -0.90
C SER A 446 -19.58 12.07 -0.30
N VAL A 447 -18.32 12.48 -0.37
CA VAL A 447 -17.88 13.82 0.07
C VAL A 447 -18.33 14.90 -0.91
N LEU A 448 -18.24 14.64 -2.23
CA LEU A 448 -18.67 15.60 -3.25
C LEU A 448 -20.18 15.87 -3.25
N LYS A 449 -21.00 15.02 -2.62
CA LYS A 449 -22.44 15.30 -2.46
C LYS A 449 -22.69 16.54 -1.61
N ASP A 450 -21.82 16.79 -0.62
CA ASP A 450 -22.00 17.90 0.31
C ASP A 450 -21.78 19.27 -0.38
N ILE A 451 -21.19 19.29 -1.58
CA ILE A 451 -21.04 20.51 -2.40
C ILE A 451 -22.39 21.09 -2.80
N ASP A 452 -23.37 20.21 -3.10
CA ASP A 452 -24.71 20.65 -3.51
C ASP A 452 -25.44 21.36 -2.36
N ASP A 453 -25.14 20.97 -1.12
CA ASP A 453 -25.76 21.49 0.10
C ASP A 453 -25.00 22.68 0.72
N ALA A 454 -23.79 22.97 0.22
CA ALA A 454 -22.93 24.03 0.72
C ALA A 454 -23.48 25.43 0.39
N LYS A 455 -23.50 26.31 1.40
CA LYS A 455 -24.14 27.64 1.34
C LYS A 455 -23.22 28.74 0.84
N SER A 456 -21.93 28.47 0.69
CA SER A 456 -20.93 29.46 0.27
C SER A 456 -19.78 28.83 -0.54
N ALA A 457 -19.10 29.65 -1.34
CA ALA A 457 -17.92 29.22 -2.10
C ALA A 457 -16.76 28.76 -1.19
N ASP A 458 -16.63 29.35 0.01
CA ASP A 458 -15.64 28.95 1.02
C ASP A 458 -15.95 27.54 1.58
N GLU A 459 -17.22 27.25 1.84
CA GLU A 459 -17.66 25.92 2.29
C GLU A 459 -17.41 24.84 1.22
N LYS A 460 -17.72 25.15 -0.04
CA LYS A 460 -17.40 24.27 -1.19
C LYS A 460 -15.90 24.01 -1.31
N SER A 461 -15.09 25.06 -1.17
CA SER A 461 -13.63 24.95 -1.21
C SER A 461 -13.10 24.05 -0.10
N LYS A 462 -13.61 24.20 1.14
CA LYS A 462 -13.25 23.35 2.29
C LYS A 462 -13.60 21.88 2.06
N ILE A 463 -14.76 21.57 1.47
CA ILE A 463 -15.19 20.19 1.18
C ILE A 463 -14.21 19.51 0.23
N VAL A 464 -13.81 20.19 -0.84
CA VAL A 464 -12.88 19.62 -1.83
C VAL A 464 -11.44 19.61 -1.31
N GLU A 465 -11.03 20.60 -0.51
CA GLU A 465 -9.73 20.59 0.17
C GLU A 465 -9.57 19.37 1.10
N CYS A 466 -10.63 18.91 1.75
CA CYS A 466 -10.57 17.68 2.55
C CYS A 466 -10.16 16.48 1.70
N LEU A 467 -10.65 16.37 0.46
CA LEU A 467 -10.25 15.30 -0.47
C LEU A 467 -8.78 15.39 -0.87
N VAL A 468 -8.22 16.61 -0.96
CA VAL A 468 -6.79 16.82 -1.21
C VAL A 468 -5.96 16.46 0.03
N LYS A 469 -6.39 16.91 1.21
CA LYS A 469 -5.74 16.62 2.50
C LYS A 469 -5.69 15.12 2.80
N ASP A 470 -6.74 14.39 2.46
CA ASP A 470 -6.82 12.92 2.57
C ASP A 470 -6.05 12.19 1.47
N GLY A 471 -5.50 12.93 0.49
CA GLY A 471 -4.75 12.38 -0.63
C GLY A 471 -5.60 11.58 -1.61
N PHE A 472 -6.91 11.85 -1.68
CA PHE A 472 -7.81 11.15 -2.61
C PHE A 472 -7.73 11.74 -4.02
N ILE A 473 -7.56 13.06 -4.12
CA ILE A 473 -7.33 13.79 -5.38
C ILE A 473 -6.18 14.79 -5.18
N ASN A 474 -5.61 15.32 -6.25
CA ASN A 474 -4.63 16.41 -6.16
C ASN A 474 -5.30 17.80 -6.25
N SER A 475 -4.55 18.84 -5.91
CA SER A 475 -5.05 20.23 -5.87
C SER A 475 -5.63 20.69 -7.21
N SER A 476 -4.97 20.37 -8.33
CA SER A 476 -5.48 20.74 -9.65
C SER A 476 -6.82 20.08 -10.00
N SER A 477 -7.01 18.81 -9.59
CA SER A 477 -8.29 18.13 -9.75
C SER A 477 -9.37 18.77 -8.87
N ALA A 478 -9.02 19.18 -7.66
CA ALA A 478 -9.92 19.86 -6.73
C ALA A 478 -10.40 21.20 -7.28
N GLU A 479 -9.47 22.07 -7.72
CA GLU A 479 -9.77 23.35 -8.35
C GLU A 479 -10.69 23.18 -9.57
N TYR A 480 -10.41 22.17 -10.40
CA TYR A 480 -11.23 21.90 -11.58
C TYR A 480 -12.67 21.49 -11.22
N ILE A 481 -12.85 20.62 -10.21
CA ILE A 481 -14.18 20.20 -9.74
C ILE A 481 -15.02 21.41 -9.30
N ILE A 482 -14.42 22.34 -8.55
CA ILE A 482 -15.10 23.56 -8.10
C ILE A 482 -15.46 24.43 -9.31
N SER A 483 -14.51 24.66 -10.22
CA SER A 483 -14.71 25.55 -11.36
C SER A 483 -15.78 25.08 -12.36
N MET A 484 -16.07 23.77 -12.38
CA MET A 484 -17.00 23.15 -13.33
C MET A 484 -18.25 22.59 -12.64
N GLU A 485 -18.55 22.98 -11.40
CA GLU A 485 -19.59 22.35 -10.58
C GLU A 485 -20.96 22.28 -11.27
N ASP A 486 -21.36 23.36 -11.94
CA ASP A 486 -22.66 23.50 -12.61
C ASP A 486 -22.78 22.64 -13.87
N ASP A 487 -21.66 22.16 -14.40
CA ASP A 487 -21.59 21.42 -15.67
C ASP A 487 -21.03 19.99 -15.50
N LEU A 488 -20.58 19.64 -14.29
CA LEU A 488 -19.77 18.45 -14.04
C LEU A 488 -20.52 17.14 -14.34
N TYR A 489 -21.84 17.14 -14.17
CA TYR A 489 -22.68 15.96 -14.20
C TYR A 489 -23.61 15.94 -15.42
N LEU A 490 -23.92 14.74 -15.90
CA LEU A 490 -25.00 14.54 -16.86
C LEU A 490 -26.34 14.87 -16.20
N SER A 491 -27.17 15.60 -16.94
CA SER A 491 -28.55 15.96 -16.58
C SER A 491 -29.45 14.77 -16.37
#